data_AF-A0A7D7ZTB5-F1
#
_entry.id   AF-A0A7D7ZTB5-F1
#
_cell.length_a   1.000
_cell.length_b   1.000
_cell.length_c   1.000
_cell.angle_alpha   90.00
_cell.angle_beta   90.00
_cell.angle_gamma   90.00
#
_symmetry.space_group_name_H-M   'P 1'
#
loop_
_entity.id
_entity.type
_entity.pdbx_description
1 polymer ?
#
loop_
_entity_poly.entity_id
_entity_poly.type
_entity_poly.pdbx_seq_one_letter_code
_entity_poly.pdbx_strand_id
1 'polypeptide(L)'
;MKHKGYNNVVSSNGNSTAQKFKYNGVELEESLGLNLYEMEFRNYDPAIGRFNGIDPVTHHSQGTSVAFDNNPIYWADPSGADAESLINDIWNNSGSGKTTWTNNNDGTFSGSNGATAEDEDHITNPSKKELETIANDLNGIYKNKYGKSPFSVEKQTRKRKVKVKDGGWFGDDEYKEEEYEVYVLKGSIGFDWDKDKYTKALYEIINSTEDITVDIIGDKGKIYNRMKYSTGRGHLSDFGGGSTDSKNRISLSNALSIYSSSNSSQWTIGGVALHELLFHISPNKNLNEGANVLRSYYNIKTGKDHGRGRRINNKIKNQK
;
A
#
# COMPACT_ATOMS: atom_id res chain seq x y z
N MET A 1 -14.31 19.16 30.19
CA MET A 1 -13.67 18.99 31.52
C MET A 1 -14.18 17.73 32.19
N LYS A 2 -13.34 16.70 32.36
CA LYS A 2 -13.61 15.60 33.30
C LYS A 2 -12.93 15.94 34.61
N HIS A 3 -13.70 16.13 35.67
CA HIS A 3 -13.17 16.16 37.03
C HIS A 3 -12.63 14.77 37.37
N LYS A 4 -11.33 14.66 37.71
CA LYS A 4 -10.80 13.45 38.36
C LYS A 4 -11.34 13.43 39.79
N GLY A 5 -12.35 12.61 40.03
CA GLY A 5 -12.91 12.37 41.36
C GLY A 5 -11.90 11.66 42.26
N TYR A 6 -11.89 12.03 43.53
CA TYR A 6 -11.14 11.40 44.61
C TYR A 6 -11.58 9.93 44.78
N ASN A 7 -10.97 9.01 44.05
CA ASN A 7 -11.07 7.58 44.36
C ASN A 7 -9.75 6.89 43.97
N ASN A 8 -8.96 6.57 45.00
CA ASN A 8 -7.59 6.08 44.91
C ASN A 8 -7.52 4.57 44.66
N VAL A 9 -8.41 4.02 43.81
CA VAL A 9 -8.40 2.60 43.44
C VAL A 9 -8.53 2.50 41.92
N VAL A 10 -7.38 2.48 41.25
CA VAL A 10 -7.30 2.13 39.82
C VAL A 10 -7.01 0.63 39.76
N SER A 11 -8.00 -0.20 39.41
CA SER A 11 -7.74 -1.60 39.07
C SER A 11 -6.97 -1.65 37.75
N SER A 12 -5.69 -1.98 37.80
CA SER A 12 -4.82 -2.09 36.62
C SER A 12 -5.05 -3.40 35.86
N ASN A 13 -6.18 -3.52 35.15
CA ASN A 13 -6.42 -4.60 34.19
C ASN A 13 -6.31 -4.14 32.72
N GLY A 14 -5.79 -2.92 32.48
CA GLY A 14 -5.56 -2.39 31.13
C GLY A 14 -4.07 -2.29 30.80
N ASN A 15 -3.68 -2.65 29.58
CA ASN A 15 -2.32 -2.42 29.09
C ASN A 15 -2.03 -0.91 29.12
N SER A 16 -1.05 -0.50 29.92
CA SER A 16 -0.65 0.91 30.10
C SER A 16 -0.34 1.64 28.80
N THR A 17 0.16 0.94 27.77
CA THR A 17 0.41 1.50 26.42
C THR A 17 -0.90 1.71 25.66
N ALA A 18 -1.85 0.77 25.74
CA ALA A 18 -3.14 0.88 25.06
C ALA A 18 -4.02 1.98 25.65
N GLN A 19 -3.86 2.30 26.94
CA GLN A 19 -4.61 3.38 27.60
C GLN A 19 -4.18 4.78 27.17
N LYS A 20 -3.04 4.92 26.48
CA LYS A 20 -2.56 6.20 25.97
C LYS A 20 -3.20 6.62 24.65
N PHE A 21 -3.58 5.67 23.80
CA PHE A 21 -4.24 5.95 22.53
C PHE A 21 -5.73 6.19 22.75
N LYS A 22 -6.24 7.37 22.41
CA LYS A 22 -7.63 7.77 22.71
C LYS A 22 -8.34 8.34 21.48
N TYR A 23 -8.46 9.65 21.40
CA TYR A 23 -9.17 10.33 20.32
C TYR A 23 -8.46 10.12 18.97
N ASN A 24 -9.22 9.80 17.92
CA ASN A 24 -8.72 9.47 16.57
C ASN A 24 -7.61 8.40 16.53
N GLY A 25 -7.49 7.55 17.55
CA GLY A 25 -6.43 6.54 17.62
C GLY A 25 -5.03 7.11 17.88
N VAL A 26 -4.92 8.40 18.24
CA VAL A 26 -3.66 9.10 18.49
C VAL A 26 -3.26 9.01 19.97
N GLU A 27 -1.96 8.99 20.25
CA GLU A 27 -1.40 8.98 21.61
C GLU A 27 -1.71 10.31 22.32
N LEU A 28 -2.31 10.22 23.51
CA LEU A 28 -2.43 11.33 24.44
C LEU A 28 -1.15 11.43 25.28
N GLU A 29 -0.42 12.52 25.11
CA GLU A 29 0.78 12.87 25.87
C GLU A 29 0.41 13.76 27.07
N GLU A 30 0.60 13.23 28.28
CA GLU A 30 0.29 13.91 29.54
C GLU A 30 1.53 14.52 30.21
N SER A 31 2.73 14.37 29.62
CA SER A 31 3.96 14.97 30.14
C SER A 31 3.88 16.49 30.23
N LEU A 32 4.57 17.03 31.25
CA LEU A 32 4.57 18.45 31.59
C LEU A 32 3.17 19.05 31.89
N GLY A 33 2.13 18.21 32.01
CA GLY A 33 0.76 18.63 32.30
C GLY A 33 0.02 19.25 31.11
N LEU A 34 0.54 19.12 29.89
CA LEU A 34 0.00 19.77 28.69
C LEU A 34 -1.22 19.03 28.10
N ASN A 35 -1.29 17.69 28.23
CA ASN A 35 -2.42 16.85 27.78
C ASN A 35 -2.76 17.02 26.29
N LEU A 36 -1.76 16.90 25.42
CA LEU A 36 -1.88 17.07 23.98
C LEU A 36 -2.02 15.72 23.26
N TYR A 37 -2.67 15.72 22.10
CA TYR A 37 -2.63 14.59 21.17
C TYR A 37 -1.49 14.81 20.16
N GLU A 38 -0.51 13.92 20.15
CA GLU A 38 0.67 14.00 19.26
C GLU A 38 0.33 13.41 17.89
N MET A 39 -0.19 14.24 16.97
CA MET A 39 -0.38 13.83 15.57
C MET A 39 0.93 14.00 14.79
N GLU A 40 1.04 13.41 13.60
CA GLU A 40 2.30 13.36 12.85
C GLU A 40 2.88 14.75 12.52
N PHE A 41 2.01 15.71 12.17
CA PHE A 41 2.45 17.04 11.75
C PHE A 41 2.24 18.15 12.79
N ARG A 42 1.26 18.00 13.68
CA ARG A 42 0.85 19.02 14.65
C ARG A 42 0.30 18.38 15.91
N ASN A 43 0.51 18.99 17.07
CA ASN A 43 -0.12 18.49 18.29
C ASN A 43 -1.46 19.18 18.47
N TYR A 44 -2.48 18.36 18.72
CA TYR A 44 -3.83 18.82 18.91
C TYR A 44 -4.10 19.03 20.40
N ASP A 45 -4.52 20.25 20.76
CA ASP A 45 -4.95 20.59 22.10
C ASP A 45 -6.48 20.43 22.20
N PRO A 46 -6.98 19.38 22.89
CA PRO A 46 -8.41 19.14 23.04
C PRO A 46 -9.10 20.14 23.97
N ALA A 47 -8.35 20.89 24.80
CA ALA A 47 -8.93 21.89 25.71
C ALA A 47 -9.39 23.14 24.94
N ILE A 48 -8.67 23.51 23.87
CA ILE A 48 -9.00 24.66 23.02
C ILE A 48 -9.57 24.26 21.65
N GLY A 49 -9.51 22.97 21.27
CA GLY A 49 -10.02 22.48 19.99
C GLY A 49 -9.23 23.01 18.79
N ARG A 50 -7.91 23.13 18.93
CA ARG A 50 -7.00 23.72 17.95
C ARG A 50 -5.69 22.94 17.87
N PHE A 51 -5.00 23.07 16.75
CA PHE A 51 -3.61 22.65 16.63
C PHE A 51 -2.67 23.70 17.24
N ASN A 52 -1.58 23.24 17.86
CA ASN A 52 -0.58 24.11 18.46
C ASN A 52 0.51 24.56 17.46
N GLY A 53 0.51 24.01 16.25
CA GLY A 53 1.42 24.35 15.16
C GLY A 53 0.71 25.01 13.97
N ILE A 54 1.48 25.68 13.12
CA ILE A 54 1.00 26.18 11.82
C ILE A 54 0.75 24.97 10.93
N ASP A 55 -0.43 24.93 10.30
CA ASP A 55 -0.77 23.95 9.29
C ASP A 55 0.32 23.87 8.19
N PRO A 56 0.93 22.70 7.95
CA PRO A 56 1.82 22.53 6.79
C PRO A 56 1.08 22.72 5.47
N VAL A 57 -0.26 22.60 5.46
CA VAL A 57 -1.14 22.79 4.31
C VAL A 57 -1.89 24.12 4.43
N THR A 58 -1.80 24.94 3.39
CA THR A 58 -2.44 26.26 3.39
C THR A 58 -3.92 26.13 3.08
N HIS A 59 -4.75 26.27 4.11
CA HIS A 59 -6.20 26.39 3.97
C HIS A 59 -6.60 27.86 3.74
N HIS A 60 -7.02 28.22 2.53
CA HIS A 60 -7.34 29.62 2.19
C HIS A 60 -8.61 30.16 2.85
N SER A 61 -9.45 29.31 3.43
CA SER A 61 -10.72 29.64 4.06
C SER A 61 -10.74 29.42 5.58
N GLN A 62 -9.65 28.95 6.17
CA GLN A 62 -9.54 28.61 7.59
C GLN A 62 -8.27 29.23 8.20
N GLY A 63 -8.26 29.38 9.53
CA GLY A 63 -7.04 29.73 10.25
C GLY A 63 -6.07 28.55 10.31
N THR A 64 -4.76 28.83 10.35
CA THR A 64 -3.68 27.81 10.33
C THR A 64 -3.66 26.86 11.53
N SER A 65 -4.48 27.11 12.55
CA SER A 65 -4.60 26.29 13.77
C SER A 65 -5.97 25.63 13.91
N VAL A 66 -6.85 25.77 12.90
CA VAL A 66 -8.18 25.16 12.92
C VAL A 66 -8.03 23.64 12.85
N ALA A 67 -8.77 22.94 13.71
CA ALA A 67 -8.85 21.49 13.70
C ALA A 67 -10.22 21.05 13.16
N PHE A 68 -10.21 19.99 12.34
CA PHE A 68 -11.40 19.28 11.84
C PHE A 68 -12.45 20.18 11.17
N ASP A 69 -12.05 21.27 10.53
CA ASP A 69 -12.94 22.29 9.96
C ASP A 69 -14.04 22.78 10.91
N ASN A 70 -13.74 22.81 12.21
CA ASN A 70 -14.67 23.10 13.30
C ASN A 70 -15.86 22.12 13.41
N ASN A 71 -15.80 20.95 12.77
CA ASN A 71 -16.78 19.86 12.88
C ASN A 71 -16.11 18.51 13.24
N PRO A 72 -15.59 18.37 14.47
CA PRO A 72 -14.88 17.17 14.95
C PRO A 72 -15.77 15.92 15.13
N ILE A 73 -17.08 16.05 14.87
CA ILE A 73 -18.03 14.92 14.87
C ILE A 73 -18.01 14.23 13.51
N TYR A 74 -17.79 14.99 12.43
CA TYR A 74 -17.87 14.49 11.06
C TYR A 74 -16.48 14.27 10.45
N TRP A 75 -15.54 15.19 10.69
CA TRP A 75 -14.19 15.13 10.11
C TRP A 75 -13.18 14.55 11.08
N ALA A 76 -12.31 13.69 10.56
CA ALA A 76 -11.14 13.19 11.25
C ALA A 76 -9.89 13.60 10.46
N ASP A 77 -8.86 14.05 11.17
CA ASP A 77 -7.55 14.38 10.61
C ASP A 77 -6.51 13.56 11.39
N PRO A 78 -6.28 12.29 11.03
CA PRO A 78 -5.40 11.39 11.78
C PRO A 78 -3.91 11.75 11.66
N SER A 79 -3.50 12.38 10.54
CA SER A 79 -2.14 12.85 10.30
C SER A 79 -1.90 14.26 10.87
N GLY A 80 -2.95 15.08 10.96
CA GLY A 80 -2.85 16.49 11.29
C GLY A 80 -2.58 17.38 10.07
N ALA A 81 -2.85 16.91 8.84
CA ALA A 81 -2.52 17.58 7.58
C ALA A 81 -3.52 17.39 6.40
N ASP A 82 -4.57 16.55 6.50
CA ASP A 82 -5.59 16.21 5.46
C ASP A 82 -5.41 14.85 4.71
N ALA A 83 -6.51 14.31 4.15
CA ALA A 83 -6.65 13.04 3.44
C ALA A 83 -6.07 13.11 2.00
N GLU A 84 -4.74 13.08 1.90
CA GLU A 84 -4.02 13.52 0.71
C GLU A 84 -4.25 12.73 -0.59
N SER A 85 -4.35 11.40 -0.62
CA SER A 85 -4.19 10.68 -1.90
C SER A 85 -5.30 11.00 -2.92
N LEU A 86 -6.55 10.72 -2.55
CA LEU A 86 -7.69 10.92 -3.44
C LEU A 86 -7.96 12.42 -3.73
N ILE A 87 -7.80 13.29 -2.73
CA ILE A 87 -8.06 14.72 -2.87
C ILE A 87 -7.00 15.36 -3.77
N ASN A 88 -5.72 14.94 -3.66
CA ASN A 88 -4.66 15.44 -4.52
C ASN A 88 -4.86 15.02 -5.99
N ASP A 89 -5.34 13.81 -6.27
CA ASP A 89 -5.59 13.39 -7.65
C ASP A 89 -6.80 14.08 -8.25
N ILE A 90 -7.86 14.27 -7.47
CA ILE A 90 -9.01 15.12 -7.83
C ILE A 90 -8.54 16.56 -8.12
N TRP A 91 -7.65 17.10 -7.30
CA TRP A 91 -7.13 18.46 -7.44
C TRP A 91 -6.24 18.63 -8.68
N ASN A 92 -5.26 17.75 -8.86
CA ASN A 92 -4.31 17.79 -9.98
C ASN A 92 -5.00 17.57 -11.33
N ASN A 93 -6.05 16.76 -11.37
CA ASN A 93 -6.84 16.50 -12.56
C ASN A 93 -7.97 17.52 -12.78
N SER A 94 -8.12 18.51 -11.90
CA SER A 94 -9.05 19.62 -12.11
C SER A 94 -8.47 20.63 -13.09
N GLY A 95 -9.21 20.94 -14.17
CA GLY A 95 -8.81 21.97 -15.12
C GLY A 95 -8.89 23.38 -14.52
N SER A 96 -8.29 24.38 -15.19
CA SER A 96 -8.39 25.78 -14.78
C SER A 96 -9.86 26.21 -14.72
N GLY A 97 -10.35 26.60 -13.54
CA GLY A 97 -11.74 27.00 -13.31
C GLY A 97 -12.48 26.04 -12.38
N LYS A 98 -13.73 25.69 -12.71
CA LYS A 98 -14.57 24.82 -11.89
C LYS A 98 -14.63 23.41 -12.50
N THR A 99 -14.11 22.43 -11.77
CA THR A 99 -14.29 21.00 -12.07
C THR A 99 -15.18 20.39 -10.98
N THR A 100 -16.30 19.78 -11.36
CA THR A 100 -17.19 19.06 -10.42
C THR A 100 -16.85 17.57 -10.48
N TRP A 101 -16.63 16.94 -9.33
CA TRP A 101 -16.34 15.52 -9.23
C TRP A 101 -17.55 14.74 -8.73
N THR A 102 -17.89 13.65 -9.41
CA THR A 102 -19.02 12.77 -9.09
C THR A 102 -18.48 11.44 -8.58
N ASN A 103 -18.91 11.02 -7.38
CA ASN A 103 -18.68 9.67 -6.90
C ASN A 103 -19.60 8.70 -7.65
N ASN A 104 -19.03 7.74 -8.37
CA ASN A 104 -19.76 6.81 -9.22
C ASN A 104 -20.33 5.60 -8.44
N ASN A 105 -20.14 5.54 -7.12
CA ASN A 105 -20.54 4.43 -6.23
C ASN A 105 -19.88 3.07 -6.55
N ASP A 106 -18.80 3.06 -7.32
CA ASP A 106 -17.98 1.88 -7.65
C ASP A 106 -16.51 2.05 -7.20
N GLY A 107 -16.23 3.11 -6.43
CA GLY A 107 -14.88 3.45 -5.99
C GLY A 107 -14.09 4.29 -7.00
N THR A 108 -14.72 4.83 -8.03
CA THR A 108 -14.13 5.81 -8.96
C THR A 108 -14.81 7.18 -8.82
N PHE A 109 -14.09 8.23 -9.23
CA PHE A 109 -14.64 9.59 -9.34
C PHE A 109 -14.48 10.10 -10.77
N SER A 110 -15.55 10.69 -11.31
CA SER A 110 -15.57 11.30 -12.64
C SER A 110 -15.68 12.83 -12.53
N GLY A 111 -14.76 13.53 -13.19
CA GLY A 111 -14.71 14.98 -13.29
C GLY A 111 -15.57 15.49 -14.44
N SER A 112 -16.20 16.65 -14.27
CA SER A 112 -17.01 17.32 -15.31
C SER A 112 -16.20 17.74 -16.55
N ASN A 113 -14.88 17.74 -16.46
CA ASN A 113 -13.93 17.96 -17.55
C ASN A 113 -13.57 16.65 -18.30
N GLY A 114 -14.19 15.53 -17.95
CA GLY A 114 -13.87 14.20 -18.50
C GLY A 114 -12.65 13.54 -17.88
N ALA A 115 -12.02 14.13 -16.86
CA ALA A 115 -10.96 13.48 -16.10
C ALA A 115 -11.53 12.42 -15.16
N THR A 116 -10.77 11.36 -14.90
CA THR A 116 -11.08 10.39 -13.85
C THR A 116 -10.01 10.49 -12.76
N ALA A 117 -10.41 10.39 -11.49
CA ALA A 117 -9.48 10.18 -10.39
C ALA A 117 -9.38 8.65 -10.28
N GLU A 118 -8.65 8.10 -11.22
CA GLU A 118 -8.19 6.73 -11.17
C GLU A 118 -6.78 6.79 -10.62
N ASP A 119 -6.62 6.45 -9.34
CA ASP A 119 -5.35 5.88 -8.93
C ASP A 119 -5.14 4.66 -9.83
N GLU A 120 -4.19 4.76 -10.76
CA GLU A 120 -3.76 3.62 -11.53
C GLU A 120 -3.18 2.62 -10.53
N ASP A 121 -3.90 1.53 -10.23
CA ASP A 121 -3.33 0.46 -9.42
C ASP A 121 -2.21 -0.21 -10.23
N HIS A 122 -1.02 -0.30 -9.64
CA HIS A 122 0.19 -0.67 -10.38
C HIS A 122 0.69 -2.08 -10.12
N ILE A 123 0.00 -2.92 -9.34
CA ILE A 123 0.33 -4.35 -9.28
C ILE A 123 -0.45 -5.05 -10.40
N THR A 124 0.25 -5.53 -11.43
CA THR A 124 -0.39 -5.93 -12.69
C THR A 124 -0.10 -7.36 -13.13
N ASN A 125 -1.05 -7.94 -13.88
CA ASN A 125 -0.87 -9.20 -14.63
C ASN A 125 -1.84 -9.22 -15.84
N PRO A 126 -1.43 -9.70 -17.03
CA PRO A 126 -2.32 -9.81 -18.20
C PRO A 126 -3.45 -10.85 -18.06
N SER A 127 -3.31 -11.80 -17.14
CA SER A 127 -4.25 -12.89 -16.85
C SER A 127 -5.07 -12.60 -15.60
N LYS A 128 -6.37 -12.35 -15.80
CA LYS A 128 -7.34 -12.18 -14.71
C LYS A 128 -7.27 -13.32 -13.70
N LYS A 129 -7.24 -14.56 -14.19
CA LYS A 129 -7.27 -15.77 -13.35
C LYS A 129 -6.04 -15.87 -12.45
N GLU A 130 -4.87 -15.52 -12.96
CA GLU A 130 -3.64 -15.53 -12.17
C GLU A 130 -3.68 -14.46 -11.08
N LEU A 131 -4.12 -13.25 -11.43
CA LEU A 131 -4.21 -12.16 -10.47
C LEU A 131 -5.31 -12.40 -9.42
N GLU A 132 -6.44 -12.98 -9.80
CA GLU A 132 -7.49 -13.40 -8.86
C GLU A 132 -6.98 -14.49 -7.90
N THR A 133 -6.14 -15.40 -8.39
CA THR A 133 -5.52 -16.44 -7.56
C THR A 133 -4.63 -15.80 -6.48
N ILE A 134 -3.84 -14.78 -6.86
CA ILE A 134 -3.01 -14.00 -5.92
C ILE A 134 -3.90 -13.21 -4.94
N ALA A 135 -4.88 -12.46 -5.45
CA ALA A 135 -5.78 -11.62 -4.66
C ALA A 135 -6.56 -12.43 -3.62
N ASN A 136 -7.07 -13.61 -3.99
CA ASN A 136 -7.83 -14.48 -3.10
C ASN A 136 -6.97 -15.02 -1.95
N ASP A 137 -5.73 -15.41 -2.21
CA ASP A 137 -4.84 -15.89 -1.15
C ASP A 137 -4.36 -14.74 -0.24
N LEU A 138 -4.05 -13.57 -0.82
CA LEU A 138 -3.78 -12.34 -0.06
C LEU A 138 -4.96 -11.96 0.84
N ASN A 139 -6.19 -12.04 0.33
CA ASN A 139 -7.40 -11.82 1.10
C ASN A 139 -7.56 -12.82 2.25
N GLY A 140 -7.14 -14.07 2.08
CA GLY A 140 -7.05 -15.05 3.17
C GLY A 140 -6.08 -14.61 4.26
N ILE A 141 -4.88 -14.18 3.89
CA ILE A 141 -3.85 -13.67 4.81
C ILE A 141 -4.36 -12.43 5.57
N TYR A 142 -4.90 -11.44 4.85
CA TYR A 142 -5.40 -10.20 5.44
C TYR A 142 -6.65 -10.42 6.29
N LYS A 143 -7.53 -11.36 5.92
CA LYS A 143 -8.70 -11.70 6.73
C LYS A 143 -8.30 -12.30 8.06
N ASN A 144 -7.29 -13.17 8.08
CA ASN A 144 -6.80 -13.76 9.32
C ASN A 144 -6.09 -12.73 10.21
N LYS A 145 -5.33 -11.80 9.61
CA LYS A 145 -4.57 -10.78 10.36
C LYS A 145 -5.42 -9.59 10.83
N TYR A 146 -6.31 -9.10 9.98
CA TYR A 146 -7.04 -7.84 10.16
C TYR A 146 -8.57 -8.00 10.13
N GLY A 147 -9.10 -9.20 9.89
CA GLY A 147 -10.55 -9.42 9.79
C GLY A 147 -11.19 -8.89 8.50
N LYS A 148 -10.40 -8.47 7.52
CA LYS A 148 -10.85 -7.85 6.26
C LYS A 148 -10.18 -8.47 5.04
N SER A 149 -10.86 -8.41 3.90
CA SER A 149 -10.35 -8.88 2.61
C SER A 149 -10.31 -7.69 1.65
N PRO A 150 -9.20 -6.94 1.61
CA PRO A 150 -9.17 -5.64 0.94
C PRO A 150 -8.83 -5.71 -0.55
N PHE A 151 -8.50 -6.88 -1.10
CA PHE A 151 -8.04 -6.97 -2.49
C PHE A 151 -9.15 -7.36 -3.45
N SER A 152 -9.21 -6.66 -4.58
CA SER A 152 -10.01 -7.05 -5.74
C SER A 152 -9.15 -7.01 -7.01
N VAL A 153 -9.70 -7.54 -8.10
CA VAL A 153 -9.06 -7.50 -9.41
C VAL A 153 -9.94 -6.71 -10.36
N GLU A 154 -9.37 -5.68 -10.96
CA GLU A 154 -10.03 -4.81 -11.92
C GLU A 154 -9.31 -4.86 -13.27
N LYS A 155 -10.04 -4.64 -14.35
CA LYS A 155 -9.46 -4.54 -15.69
C LYS A 155 -9.25 -3.06 -15.99
N GLN A 156 -8.05 -2.68 -16.41
CA GLN A 156 -7.73 -1.32 -16.80
C GLN A 156 -7.12 -1.28 -18.20
N THR A 157 -7.39 -0.20 -18.93
CA THR A 157 -6.82 0.06 -20.25
C THR A 157 -5.64 1.00 -20.08
N ARG A 158 -4.46 0.54 -20.50
CA ARG A 158 -3.20 1.30 -20.41
C ARG A 158 -2.70 1.67 -21.79
N LYS A 159 -1.82 2.66 -21.86
CA LYS A 159 -1.13 3.06 -23.10
C LYS A 159 0.35 2.77 -23.00
N ARG A 160 0.92 2.22 -24.06
CA ARG A 160 2.37 2.05 -24.20
C ARG A 160 2.86 2.57 -25.55
N LYS A 161 4.10 3.03 -25.58
CA LYS A 161 4.79 3.37 -26.84
C LYS A 161 5.43 2.12 -27.43
N VAL A 162 5.02 1.75 -28.63
CA VAL A 162 5.56 0.63 -29.38
C VAL A 162 6.37 1.16 -30.55
N LYS A 163 7.62 0.71 -30.65
CA LYS A 163 8.50 1.04 -31.78
C LYS A 163 7.91 0.42 -33.05
N VAL A 164 7.60 1.25 -34.03
CA VAL A 164 7.04 0.84 -35.33
C VAL A 164 8.07 0.90 -36.46
N LYS A 165 9.13 1.69 -36.27
CA LYS A 165 10.23 1.78 -37.23
C LYS A 165 11.55 1.89 -36.50
N ASP A 166 12.53 1.16 -36.99
CA ASP A 166 13.92 1.29 -36.58
C ASP A 166 14.62 2.33 -37.44
N GLY A 167 15.09 3.40 -36.81
CA GLY A 167 15.81 4.48 -37.47
C GLY A 167 17.21 4.06 -37.93
N GLY A 168 17.75 2.96 -37.39
CA GLY A 168 19.10 2.50 -37.72
C GLY A 168 20.18 3.50 -37.29
N TRP A 169 21.36 3.45 -37.93
CA TRP A 169 22.53 4.24 -37.52
C TRP A 169 22.37 5.76 -37.73
N PHE A 170 21.50 6.18 -38.65
CA PHE A 170 21.40 7.59 -39.09
C PHE A 170 19.96 8.14 -39.09
N GLY A 171 18.97 7.38 -38.64
CA GLY A 171 17.57 7.78 -38.60
C GLY A 171 17.00 7.72 -37.19
N ASP A 172 15.89 8.43 -37.00
CA ASP A 172 15.14 8.39 -35.74
C ASP A 172 14.21 7.19 -35.68
N ASP A 173 14.10 6.63 -34.48
CA ASP A 173 13.10 5.61 -34.17
C ASP A 173 11.69 6.21 -34.20
N GLU A 174 10.77 5.51 -34.83
CA GLU A 174 9.36 5.92 -34.87
C GLU A 174 8.56 5.06 -33.90
N TYR A 175 7.73 5.71 -33.08
CA TYR A 175 6.88 5.06 -32.08
C TYR A 175 5.42 5.43 -32.30
N LYS A 176 4.53 4.46 -32.08
CA LYS A 176 3.09 4.71 -31.95
C LYS A 176 2.63 4.41 -30.53
N GLU A 177 1.60 5.09 -30.08
CA GLU A 177 0.88 4.70 -28.86
C GLU A 177 -0.09 3.57 -29.19
N GLU A 178 -0.07 2.53 -28.35
CA GLU A 178 -0.96 1.39 -28.43
C GLU A 178 -1.65 1.23 -27.07
N GLU A 179 -2.97 1.04 -27.10
CA GLU A 179 -3.74 0.66 -25.94
C GLU A 179 -3.63 -0.85 -25.70
N TYR A 180 -3.43 -1.25 -24.45
CA TYR A 180 -3.45 -2.63 -24.03
C TYR A 180 -4.28 -2.78 -22.76
N GLU A 181 -4.92 -3.93 -22.64
CA GLU A 181 -5.70 -4.27 -21.47
C GLU A 181 -4.82 -5.02 -20.47
N VAL A 182 -4.95 -4.66 -19.19
CA VAL A 182 -4.23 -5.30 -18.10
C VAL A 182 -5.16 -5.47 -16.91
N TYR A 183 -4.91 -6.49 -16.08
CA TYR A 183 -5.58 -6.61 -14.80
C TYR A 183 -4.70 -6.05 -13.70
N VAL A 184 -5.33 -5.37 -12.75
CA VAL A 184 -4.68 -4.70 -11.63
C VAL A 184 -5.21 -5.26 -10.30
N LEU A 185 -4.34 -5.34 -9.30
CA LEU A 185 -4.70 -5.69 -7.94
C LEU A 185 -5.06 -4.41 -7.19
N LYS A 186 -6.34 -4.21 -6.95
CA LYS A 186 -6.88 -3.00 -6.32
C LYS A 186 -6.98 -3.16 -4.82
N GLY A 187 -6.54 -2.13 -4.09
CA GLY A 187 -6.75 -2.01 -2.66
C GLY A 187 -8.11 -1.39 -2.33
N SER A 188 -8.83 -1.96 -1.37
CA SER A 188 -10.11 -1.41 -0.91
C SER A 188 -9.88 -0.07 -0.21
N ILE A 189 -10.64 0.95 -0.62
CA ILE A 189 -10.68 2.27 0.02
C ILE A 189 -11.13 2.16 1.49
N GLY A 190 -11.94 1.16 1.84
CA GLY A 190 -12.43 0.96 3.20
C GLY A 190 -11.47 0.19 4.13
N PHE A 191 -10.25 -0.10 3.66
CA PHE A 191 -9.22 -0.74 4.46
C PHE A 191 -8.26 0.31 5.03
N ASP A 192 -7.94 0.20 6.31
CA ASP A 192 -6.97 1.05 6.99
C ASP A 192 -5.55 0.69 6.54
N TRP A 193 -5.04 1.41 5.53
CA TRP A 193 -3.71 1.15 4.97
C TRP A 193 -2.57 1.67 5.85
N ASP A 194 -2.83 2.60 6.77
CA ASP A 194 -1.85 3.06 7.77
C ASP A 194 -1.85 2.21 9.05
N LYS A 195 -2.59 1.10 9.06
CA LYS A 195 -2.71 0.21 10.22
C LYS A 195 -1.38 -0.23 10.82
N ASP A 196 -0.43 -0.55 9.96
CA ASP A 196 0.94 -0.85 10.31
C ASP A 196 1.90 -0.56 9.14
N LYS A 197 3.20 -0.66 9.39
CA LYS A 197 4.24 -0.38 8.38
C LYS A 197 4.13 -1.26 7.13
N TYR A 198 3.60 -2.47 7.22
CA TYR A 198 3.49 -3.39 6.10
C TYR A 198 2.24 -3.10 5.26
N THR A 199 1.11 -2.76 5.89
CA THR A 199 -0.06 -2.28 5.15
C THR A 199 0.28 -0.98 4.41
N LYS A 200 0.98 -0.06 5.08
CA LYS A 200 1.38 1.22 4.47
C LYS A 200 2.31 1.00 3.29
N ALA A 201 3.33 0.15 3.47
CA ALA A 201 4.26 -0.21 2.41
C ALA A 201 3.58 -0.92 1.23
N LEU A 202 2.55 -1.76 1.45
CA LEU A 202 1.83 -2.39 0.34
C LEU A 202 0.97 -1.37 -0.41
N TYR A 203 0.34 -0.44 0.31
CA TYR A 203 -0.42 0.65 -0.29
C TYR A 203 0.46 1.54 -1.18
N GLU A 204 1.67 1.86 -0.74
CA GLU A 204 2.65 2.59 -1.57
C GLU A 204 3.05 1.83 -2.85
N ILE A 205 3.12 0.49 -2.80
CA ILE A 205 3.37 -0.35 -3.98
C ILE A 205 2.18 -0.32 -4.93
N ILE A 206 0.96 -0.49 -4.41
CA ILE A 206 -0.28 -0.46 -5.19
C ILE A 206 -0.39 0.87 -5.93
N ASN A 207 -0.12 1.98 -5.24
CA ASN A 207 -0.19 3.34 -5.79
C ASN A 207 1.20 3.86 -6.21
N SER A 208 2.04 2.98 -6.75
CA SER A 208 3.36 3.40 -7.26
C SER A 208 3.21 4.31 -8.50
N THR A 209 4.29 4.62 -9.22
CA THR A 209 4.18 5.40 -10.49
C THR A 209 4.47 4.55 -11.72
N GLU A 210 4.74 3.26 -11.55
CA GLU A 210 5.08 2.35 -12.64
C GLU A 210 4.49 0.99 -12.33
N ASP A 211 3.92 0.32 -13.35
CA ASP A 211 3.45 -1.05 -13.21
C ASP A 211 4.55 -1.98 -12.67
N ILE A 212 4.17 -2.80 -11.69
CA ILE A 212 4.90 -3.87 -11.04
C ILE A 212 4.20 -5.17 -11.44
N THR A 213 4.78 -5.87 -12.41
CA THR A 213 4.21 -7.10 -12.94
C THR A 213 4.44 -8.27 -11.99
N VAL A 214 3.39 -9.03 -11.70
CA VAL A 214 3.43 -10.25 -10.87
C VAL A 214 3.02 -11.44 -11.73
N ASP A 215 4.00 -12.20 -12.22
CA ASP A 215 3.77 -13.33 -13.13
C ASP A 215 3.70 -14.67 -12.39
N ILE A 216 2.82 -15.58 -12.82
CA ILE A 216 2.88 -16.99 -12.42
C ILE A 216 3.60 -17.80 -13.52
N ILE A 217 4.71 -18.42 -13.17
CA ILE A 217 5.59 -19.14 -14.10
C ILE A 217 5.68 -20.63 -13.77
N GLY A 218 5.97 -21.45 -14.78
CA GLY A 218 6.23 -22.88 -14.57
C GLY A 218 7.46 -23.11 -13.67
N ASP A 219 7.30 -23.93 -12.63
CA ASP A 219 8.33 -24.21 -11.62
C ASP A 219 9.68 -24.68 -12.21
N LYS A 220 9.63 -25.47 -13.29
CA LYS A 220 10.81 -25.93 -14.06
C LYS A 220 10.77 -25.44 -15.51
N GLY A 221 10.11 -24.30 -15.72
CA GLY A 221 9.83 -23.75 -17.04
C GLY A 221 11.00 -23.00 -17.67
N LYS A 222 10.79 -22.48 -18.89
CA LYS A 222 11.79 -21.72 -19.65
C LYS A 222 12.33 -20.47 -18.93
N ILE A 223 11.54 -19.87 -18.04
CA ILE A 223 11.95 -18.69 -17.27
C ILE A 223 12.92 -19.12 -16.17
N TYR A 224 12.56 -20.15 -15.39
CA TYR A 224 13.45 -20.77 -14.40
C TYR A 224 14.78 -21.23 -15.02
N ASN A 225 14.74 -21.94 -16.15
CA ASN A 225 15.97 -22.43 -16.82
C ASN A 225 16.88 -21.31 -17.34
N ARG A 226 16.36 -20.10 -17.55
CA ARG A 226 17.16 -18.92 -17.93
C ARG A 226 17.87 -18.28 -16.74
N MET A 227 17.45 -18.58 -15.51
CA MET A 227 18.14 -18.17 -14.29
C MET A 227 19.35 -19.07 -14.09
N LYS A 228 20.56 -18.55 -14.41
CA LYS A 228 21.85 -19.29 -14.45
C LYS A 228 22.31 -19.93 -13.13
N TYR A 229 21.51 -19.86 -12.07
CA TYR A 229 21.83 -20.33 -10.71
C TYR A 229 21.25 -21.72 -10.37
N SER A 230 20.63 -22.41 -11.33
CA SER A 230 19.67 -23.48 -11.03
C SER A 230 20.30 -24.87 -10.88
N THR A 231 19.94 -25.55 -9.79
CA THR A 231 20.31 -26.94 -9.49
C THR A 231 19.41 -27.98 -10.18
N GLY A 232 18.44 -27.52 -10.99
CA GLY A 232 17.40 -28.33 -11.63
C GLY A 232 16.23 -28.74 -10.71
N ARG A 233 16.20 -28.26 -9.46
CA ARG A 233 15.20 -28.66 -8.45
C ARG A 233 13.86 -27.94 -8.54
N GLY A 234 13.76 -26.87 -9.34
CA GLY A 234 12.57 -26.04 -9.51
C GLY A 234 12.61 -24.73 -8.73
N HIS A 235 11.81 -23.75 -9.17
CA HIS A 235 11.71 -22.40 -8.61
C HIS A 235 11.29 -22.42 -7.13
N LEU A 236 10.39 -23.35 -6.78
CA LEU A 236 9.92 -23.59 -5.42
C LEU A 236 11.06 -24.05 -4.50
N SER A 237 11.88 -24.99 -4.97
CA SER A 237 12.96 -25.55 -4.16
C SER A 237 14.16 -24.61 -4.05
N ASP A 238 14.49 -23.90 -5.13
CA ASP A 238 15.71 -23.08 -5.18
C ASP A 238 15.50 -21.68 -4.60
N PHE A 239 14.30 -21.12 -4.76
CA PHE A 239 14.00 -19.73 -4.39
C PHE A 239 12.81 -19.59 -3.43
N GLY A 240 12.30 -20.69 -2.87
CA GLY A 240 11.08 -20.64 -2.05
C GLY A 240 9.81 -20.32 -2.87
N GLY A 241 9.91 -20.39 -4.21
CA GLY A 241 8.80 -20.21 -5.13
C GLY A 241 8.61 -18.78 -5.63
N GLY A 242 9.47 -17.83 -5.24
CA GLY A 242 9.40 -16.43 -5.68
C GLY A 242 10.75 -15.91 -6.16
N SER A 243 10.74 -14.96 -7.08
CA SER A 243 11.94 -14.20 -7.47
C SER A 243 11.56 -12.80 -7.89
N THR A 244 12.32 -11.83 -7.42
CA THR A 244 12.30 -10.46 -7.94
C THR A 244 13.23 -10.37 -9.16
N ASP A 245 12.65 -10.40 -10.36
CA ASP A 245 13.37 -10.44 -11.64
C ASP A 245 13.91 -9.06 -12.06
N SER A 246 13.22 -8.00 -11.68
CA SER A 246 13.63 -6.61 -11.85
C SER A 246 13.00 -5.74 -10.77
N LYS A 247 13.29 -4.43 -10.76
CA LYS A 247 12.64 -3.47 -9.85
C LYS A 247 11.11 -3.43 -9.99
N ASN A 248 10.55 -3.87 -11.13
CA ASN A 248 9.12 -3.79 -11.44
C ASN A 248 8.55 -5.13 -11.89
N ARG A 249 9.21 -6.25 -11.58
CA ARG A 249 8.74 -7.56 -12.01
C ARG A 249 9.13 -8.64 -11.03
N ILE A 250 8.14 -9.39 -10.58
CA ILE A 250 8.32 -10.58 -9.75
C ILE A 250 7.72 -11.79 -10.46
N SER A 251 8.32 -12.95 -10.23
CA SER A 251 7.87 -14.24 -10.78
C SER A 251 7.60 -15.22 -9.65
N LEU A 252 6.41 -15.82 -9.66
CA LEU A 252 5.92 -16.79 -8.69
C LEU A 252 5.82 -18.18 -9.33
N SER A 253 6.15 -19.23 -8.60
CA SER A 253 6.04 -20.61 -9.10
C SER A 253 4.57 -21.05 -9.12
N ASN A 254 4.15 -21.66 -10.22
CA ASN A 254 2.86 -22.32 -10.33
C ASN A 254 2.72 -23.58 -9.44
N ALA A 255 3.80 -24.02 -8.80
CA ALA A 255 3.79 -25.11 -7.81
C ALA A 255 3.44 -24.63 -6.39
N LEU A 256 3.26 -23.31 -6.18
CA LEU A 256 2.85 -22.75 -4.90
C LEU A 256 1.42 -23.18 -4.53
N SER A 257 1.19 -23.35 -3.23
CA SER A 257 -0.14 -23.66 -2.71
C SER A 257 -1.10 -22.49 -2.94
N ILE A 258 -2.32 -22.79 -3.37
CA ILE A 258 -3.41 -21.82 -3.53
C ILE A 258 -4.38 -21.83 -2.35
N TYR A 259 -4.07 -22.59 -1.29
CA TYR A 259 -4.94 -22.72 -0.12
C TYR A 259 -4.83 -21.50 0.79
N SER A 260 -5.91 -20.70 0.80
CA SER A 260 -6.16 -19.65 1.79
C SER A 260 -6.31 -20.25 3.19
N SER A 261 -5.23 -20.21 3.93
CA SER A 261 -5.26 -20.14 5.39
C SER A 261 -3.90 -19.63 5.83
N SER A 262 -3.83 -18.85 6.89
CA SER A 262 -2.60 -18.47 7.56
C SER A 262 -1.85 -19.71 8.06
N ASN A 263 -1.24 -20.43 7.13
CA ASN A 263 -0.64 -21.72 7.34
C ASN A 263 0.86 -21.58 7.15
N SER A 264 1.54 -21.45 8.27
CA SER A 264 3.00 -21.38 8.35
C SER A 264 3.71 -22.65 7.83
N SER A 265 2.97 -23.72 7.49
CA SER A 265 3.56 -24.96 6.98
C SER A 265 3.77 -25.00 5.44
N GLN A 266 3.10 -24.14 4.66
CA GLN A 266 3.15 -24.19 3.19
C GLN A 266 3.57 -22.85 2.55
N TRP A 267 4.30 -22.94 1.44
CA TRP A 267 4.55 -21.77 0.58
C TRP A 267 3.32 -21.54 -0.28
N THR A 268 2.60 -20.46 0.00
CA THR A 268 1.38 -20.09 -0.74
C THR A 268 1.64 -18.98 -1.75
N ILE A 269 0.79 -18.88 -2.77
CA ILE A 269 0.96 -17.91 -3.85
C ILE A 269 0.92 -16.46 -3.34
N GLY A 270 -0.04 -16.12 -2.48
CA GLY A 270 -0.18 -14.81 -1.86
C GLY A 270 0.90 -14.56 -0.80
N GLY A 271 1.30 -15.58 -0.04
CA GLY A 271 2.39 -15.45 0.95
C GLY A 271 3.73 -15.12 0.30
N VAL A 272 4.06 -15.79 -0.81
CA VAL A 272 5.28 -15.49 -1.58
C VAL A 272 5.15 -14.16 -2.32
N ALA A 273 3.99 -13.84 -2.91
CA ALA A 273 3.77 -12.53 -3.52
C ALA A 273 3.99 -11.39 -2.52
N LEU A 274 3.41 -11.51 -1.32
CA LEU A 274 3.54 -10.54 -0.24
C LEU A 274 5.01 -10.37 0.20
N HIS A 275 5.75 -11.49 0.30
CA HIS A 275 7.18 -11.47 0.57
C HIS A 275 7.96 -10.71 -0.51
N GLU A 276 7.77 -11.04 -1.79
CA GLU A 276 8.49 -10.38 -2.89
C GLU A 276 8.16 -8.88 -2.96
N LEU A 277 6.89 -8.51 -2.84
CA LEU A 277 6.45 -7.12 -2.90
C LEU A 277 7.00 -6.30 -1.72
N LEU A 278 6.77 -6.74 -0.48
CA LEU A 278 7.16 -5.96 0.69
C LEU A 278 8.66 -6.01 0.97
N PHE A 279 9.28 -7.18 0.81
CA PHE A 279 10.68 -7.34 1.21
C PHE A 279 11.67 -6.93 0.12
N HIS A 280 11.35 -7.17 -1.15
CA HIS A 280 12.27 -6.89 -2.25
C HIS A 280 11.91 -5.59 -2.99
N ILE A 281 10.64 -5.40 -3.34
CA ILE A 281 10.20 -4.26 -4.15
C ILE A 281 10.10 -2.95 -3.32
N SER A 282 9.40 -2.95 -2.18
CA SER A 282 9.07 -1.72 -1.40
C SER A 282 10.28 -0.95 -0.91
N PRO A 283 10.57 0.30 -1.32
CA PRO A 283 11.76 1.05 -0.89
C PRO A 283 11.83 1.38 0.61
N ASN A 284 10.76 1.09 1.36
CA ASN A 284 10.65 1.39 2.79
C ASN A 284 11.77 0.71 3.59
N LYS A 285 12.67 1.53 4.16
CA LYS A 285 13.83 1.07 4.95
C LYS A 285 13.43 0.53 6.32
N ASN A 286 12.24 0.88 6.83
CA ASN A 286 11.72 0.38 8.10
C ASN A 286 11.33 -1.11 8.01
N LEU A 287 11.41 -1.71 6.83
CA LEU A 287 11.19 -3.14 6.61
C LEU A 287 12.49 -3.97 6.63
N ASN A 288 13.64 -3.35 6.97
CA ASN A 288 14.95 -4.01 7.01
C ASN A 288 15.13 -4.92 8.25
N GLU A 289 14.13 -5.74 8.55
CA GLU A 289 14.05 -6.55 9.78
C GLU A 289 14.39 -8.03 9.55
N GLY A 290 14.71 -8.40 8.31
CA GLY A 290 14.93 -9.78 7.88
C GLY A 290 13.68 -10.43 7.29
N ALA A 291 13.88 -11.36 6.35
CA ALA A 291 12.80 -11.94 5.56
C ALA A 291 11.80 -12.70 6.43
N ASN A 292 12.29 -13.38 7.46
CA ASN A 292 11.45 -14.16 8.36
C ASN A 292 10.62 -13.30 9.33
N VAL A 293 11.01 -12.04 9.61
CA VAL A 293 10.20 -11.16 10.47
C VAL A 293 8.89 -10.78 9.79
N LEU A 294 8.94 -10.38 8.51
CA LEU A 294 7.75 -10.16 7.68
C LEU A 294 6.89 -11.43 7.60
N ARG A 295 7.51 -12.57 7.32
CA ARG A 295 6.78 -13.84 7.15
C ARG A 295 6.06 -14.26 8.44
N SER A 296 6.74 -14.16 9.58
CA SER A 296 6.13 -14.41 10.89
C SER A 296 5.03 -13.40 11.23
N TYR A 297 5.18 -12.13 10.83
CA TYR A 297 4.16 -11.11 11.07
C TYR A 297 2.79 -11.47 10.47
N TYR A 298 2.79 -12.02 9.26
CA TYR A 298 1.60 -12.47 8.54
C TYR A 298 1.22 -13.94 8.79
N ASN A 299 1.95 -14.64 9.68
CA ASN A 299 1.78 -16.07 9.91
C ASN A 299 1.84 -16.90 8.60
N ILE A 300 2.78 -16.56 7.72
CA ILE A 300 3.09 -17.30 6.49
C ILE A 300 4.37 -18.11 6.69
N LYS A 301 4.62 -19.09 5.81
CA LYS A 301 5.76 -19.99 5.93
C LYS A 301 7.10 -19.25 5.97
N THR A 302 7.94 -19.59 6.95
CA THR A 302 9.32 -19.12 7.06
C THR A 302 10.28 -20.06 6.33
N GLY A 303 11.47 -19.55 6.02
CA GLY A 303 12.50 -20.30 5.31
C GLY A 303 13.89 -19.92 5.75
N LYS A 304 14.88 -20.13 4.88
CA LYS A 304 16.23 -19.60 5.10
C LYS A 304 16.15 -18.07 5.15
N ASP A 305 16.68 -17.49 6.22
CA ASP A 305 16.72 -16.04 6.33
C ASP A 305 17.74 -15.46 5.33
N HIS A 306 17.43 -14.29 4.80
CA HIS A 306 18.26 -13.61 3.82
C HIS A 306 18.08 -12.10 3.89
N GLY A 307 19.12 -11.39 3.47
CA GLY A 307 19.07 -9.95 3.31
C GLY A 307 18.16 -9.52 2.17
N ARG A 308 17.85 -8.23 2.17
CA ARG A 308 17.08 -7.60 1.11
C ARG A 308 17.83 -7.65 -0.22
N GLY A 309 17.14 -8.05 -1.27
CA GLY A 309 17.69 -8.09 -2.63
C GLY A 309 18.05 -6.68 -3.14
N ARG A 310 18.94 -6.61 -4.14
CA ARG A 310 19.40 -5.33 -4.73
C ARG A 310 18.38 -4.62 -5.64
N ARG A 311 17.23 -5.23 -5.90
CA ARG A 311 16.26 -4.82 -6.93
C ARG A 311 15.09 -4.04 -6.33
N ILE A 312 15.42 -2.95 -5.63
CA ILE A 312 14.47 -2.05 -4.99
C ILE A 312 13.84 -1.11 -6.03
N ASN A 313 12.53 -0.85 -5.94
CA ASN A 313 11.89 0.16 -6.77
C ASN A 313 11.91 1.54 -6.09
N ASN A 314 12.86 2.39 -6.51
CA ASN A 314 12.99 3.75 -5.97
C ASN A 314 11.91 4.73 -6.48
N LYS A 315 11.04 4.31 -7.41
CA LYS A 315 9.95 5.13 -7.94
C LYS A 315 8.62 4.92 -7.20
N ILE A 316 8.57 3.98 -6.27
CA ILE A 316 7.50 3.96 -5.27
C ILE A 316 7.64 5.24 -4.43
N LYS A 317 6.57 6.02 -4.36
CA LYS A 317 6.53 7.27 -3.60
C LYS A 317 6.84 6.92 -2.13
N ASN A 318 8.04 7.23 -1.65
CA ASN A 318 8.24 7.36 -0.22
C ASN A 318 7.53 8.66 0.17
N GLN A 319 6.30 8.58 0.69
CA GLN A 319 5.70 9.74 1.33
C GLN A 319 6.64 10.10 2.49
N LYS A 320 7.23 11.29 2.39
CA LYS A 320 8.18 11.82 3.37
C LYS A 320 7.44 12.54 4.46
#